data_AF-A0A504BZR2-F1
#
_entry.id   AF-A0A504BZR2-F1
#
_cell.length_a   1.000
_cell.length_b   1.000
_cell.length_c   1.000
_cell.angle_alpha   90.00
_cell.angle_beta   90.00
_cell.angle_gamma   90.00
#
_symmetry.space_group_name_H-M   'P 1'
#
loop_
_entity.id
_entity.type
_entity.pdbx_description
1 polymer ?
#
loop_
_entity_poly.entity_id
_entity_poly.type
_entity_poly.pdbx_seq_one_letter_code
_entity_poly.pdbx_strand_id
1 'polypeptide(L)'
;MNLQPDMIGNGWLEVLDGNPTARDLFTRHYSNPRRDGGRGKQPALIIGPGYKMLLITADAGAVCAWRKADIRLDDQTGVECSIFRREQGDIATSLLLAAMRLAWLRWPGQRLFTFVDPREVKPTWRAGRPTWGHCFYQAGWRFAGLTKKRLHILEKVTA
;
A
#
# COMPACT_ATOMS: atom_id res chain seq x y z
N MET A 1 11.94 -26.39 10.84
CA MET A 1 11.24 -25.11 10.64
C MET A 1 12.25 -24.14 10.06
N ASN A 2 12.19 -23.85 8.76
CA ASN A 2 13.21 -23.06 8.07
C ASN A 2 12.93 -21.57 8.30
N LEU A 3 13.41 -21.04 9.42
CA LEU A 3 13.45 -19.61 9.67
C LEU A 3 14.54 -19.00 8.79
N GLN A 4 14.22 -17.97 8.01
CA GLN A 4 15.22 -17.24 7.24
C GLN A 4 15.95 -16.25 8.18
N PRO A 5 17.28 -16.05 8.05
CA PRO A 5 18.08 -15.30 9.04
C PRO A 5 17.67 -13.83 9.22
N ASP A 6 16.97 -13.26 8.25
CA ASP A 6 16.46 -11.89 8.18
C ASP A 6 15.24 -11.63 9.10
N MET A 7 14.68 -12.65 9.75
CA MET A 7 13.55 -12.52 10.68
C MET A 7 13.87 -11.87 12.05
N ILE A 8 15.11 -11.38 12.27
CA ILE A 8 15.49 -10.59 13.47
C ILE A 8 15.62 -9.09 13.11
N GLY A 9 14.82 -8.62 12.14
CA GLY A 9 14.73 -7.21 11.76
C GLY A 9 13.49 -6.53 12.33
N ASN A 10 13.66 -5.47 13.13
CA ASN A 10 12.54 -4.61 13.51
C ASN A 10 12.07 -3.78 12.29
N GLY A 11 10.80 -3.89 11.92
CA GLY A 11 10.17 -3.08 10.88
C GLY A 11 9.83 -3.85 9.60
N TRP A 12 10.11 -3.23 8.44
CA TRP A 12 9.77 -3.74 7.12
C TRP A 12 10.90 -4.60 6.52
N LEU A 13 10.56 -5.82 6.14
CA LEU A 13 11.36 -6.72 5.32
C LEU A 13 10.90 -6.62 3.87
N GLU A 14 11.85 -6.47 2.94
CA GLU A 14 11.55 -6.54 1.51
C GLU A 14 11.51 -7.99 1.04
N VAL A 15 10.46 -8.33 0.27
CA VAL A 15 10.25 -9.68 -0.28
C VAL A 15 9.94 -9.60 -1.77
N LEU A 16 10.17 -10.71 -2.49
CA LEU A 16 9.77 -10.82 -3.89
C LEU A 16 8.24 -10.85 -4.04
N ASP A 17 7.73 -10.17 -5.07
CA ASP A 17 6.34 -10.34 -5.50
C ASP A 17 6.09 -11.79 -5.93
N GLY A 18 5.08 -12.42 -5.34
CA GLY A 18 4.94 -13.88 -5.29
C GLY A 18 5.14 -14.50 -3.90
N ASN A 19 5.70 -13.75 -2.93
CA ASN A 19 5.86 -14.19 -1.55
C ASN A 19 4.50 -14.66 -0.95
N PRO A 20 4.40 -15.88 -0.40
CA PRO A 20 3.14 -16.43 0.11
C PRO A 20 2.48 -15.61 1.22
N THR A 21 3.26 -15.06 2.15
CA THR A 21 2.79 -14.25 3.30
C THR A 21 2.22 -12.91 2.84
N ALA A 22 2.95 -12.21 1.96
CA ALA A 22 2.46 -10.97 1.37
C ALA A 22 1.19 -11.19 0.53
N ARG A 23 1.12 -12.31 -0.21
CA ARG A 23 -0.07 -12.69 -0.97
C ARG A 23 -1.26 -13.00 -0.06
N ASP A 24 -1.04 -13.72 1.05
CA ASP A 24 -2.09 -14.02 2.02
C ASP A 24 -2.72 -12.74 2.58
N LEU A 25 -1.91 -11.80 3.07
CA LEU A 25 -2.38 -10.47 3.51
C LEU A 25 -3.13 -9.72 2.39
N PHE A 26 -2.62 -9.77 1.16
CA PHE A 26 -3.30 -9.15 0.01
C PHE A 26 -4.62 -9.81 -0.33
N THR A 27 -4.81 -11.12 -0.11
CA THR A 27 -6.08 -11.79 -0.46
C THR A 27 -7.28 -11.14 0.23
N ARG A 28 -7.06 -10.61 1.45
CA ARG A 28 -8.05 -9.92 2.29
C ARG A 28 -8.12 -8.41 2.06
N HIS A 29 -7.27 -7.83 1.20
CA HIS A 29 -7.30 -6.41 0.85
C HIS A 29 -8.44 -6.10 -0.14
N TYR A 30 -9.08 -4.94 0.00
CA TYR A 30 -10.27 -4.60 -0.81
C TYR A 30 -9.97 -4.41 -2.30
N SER A 31 -8.73 -4.10 -2.67
CA SER A 31 -8.34 -4.03 -4.09
C SER A 31 -8.10 -5.41 -4.73
N ASN A 32 -8.20 -6.51 -3.98
CA ASN A 32 -8.18 -7.86 -4.57
C ASN A 32 -9.54 -8.18 -5.21
N PRO A 33 -9.64 -8.30 -6.55
CA PRO A 33 -10.91 -8.64 -7.23
C PRO A 33 -11.41 -10.06 -6.92
N ARG A 34 -10.64 -10.87 -6.20
CA ARG A 34 -10.97 -12.23 -5.76
C ARG A 34 -11.10 -12.37 -4.24
N ARG A 35 -11.23 -11.26 -3.49
CA ARG A 35 -11.47 -11.29 -2.04
C ARG A 35 -12.75 -12.07 -1.71
N ASP A 36 -13.82 -11.78 -2.44
CA ASP A 36 -15.17 -12.23 -2.12
C ASP A 36 -15.58 -13.49 -2.93
N GLY A 37 -14.68 -14.48 -3.03
CA GLY A 37 -14.96 -15.76 -3.71
C GLY A 37 -15.02 -15.70 -5.24
N GLY A 38 -14.47 -14.65 -5.86
CA GLY A 38 -14.47 -14.46 -7.32
C GLY A 38 -13.83 -15.61 -8.09
N ARG A 39 -14.37 -15.95 -9.27
CA ARG A 39 -13.94 -17.11 -10.08
C ARG A 39 -12.44 -17.06 -10.42
N GLY A 40 -11.68 -18.11 -10.07
CA GLY A 40 -10.27 -18.32 -10.45
C GLY A 40 -9.27 -18.35 -9.28
N LYS A 41 -8.11 -19.01 -9.48
CA LYS A 41 -7.13 -19.52 -8.48
C LYS A 41 -6.51 -18.56 -7.43
N GLN A 42 -6.83 -17.26 -7.40
CA GLN A 42 -5.93 -16.16 -6.98
C GLN A 42 -4.68 -16.06 -7.90
N PRO A 43 -4.13 -14.86 -8.21
CA PRO A 43 -2.85 -14.73 -8.91
C PRO A 43 -1.66 -15.05 -8.00
N ALA A 44 -0.53 -15.47 -8.57
CA ALA A 44 0.71 -15.60 -7.80
C ALA A 44 1.31 -14.23 -7.45
N LEU A 45 1.37 -13.34 -8.44
CA LEU A 45 1.85 -11.96 -8.33
C LEU A 45 0.72 -11.02 -7.93
N ILE A 46 0.98 -10.12 -6.98
CA ILE A 46 -0.01 -9.19 -6.41
C ILE A 46 0.22 -7.74 -6.83
N ILE A 47 1.34 -7.44 -7.49
CA ILE A 47 1.66 -6.11 -8.02
C ILE A 47 1.64 -6.15 -9.55
N GLY A 48 0.99 -5.16 -10.17
CA GLY A 48 1.00 -5.00 -11.63
C GLY A 48 2.39 -4.65 -12.21
N PRO A 49 2.56 -4.67 -13.55
CA PRO A 49 3.86 -4.55 -14.21
C PRO A 49 4.56 -3.20 -13.98
N GLY A 50 5.89 -3.22 -13.88
CA GLY A 50 6.75 -2.06 -13.63
C GLY A 50 7.78 -2.31 -12.54
N TYR A 51 8.50 -1.27 -12.13
CA TYR A 51 9.39 -1.33 -10.97
C TYR A 51 8.57 -1.43 -9.70
N LYS A 52 8.93 -2.36 -8.81
CA LYS A 52 8.16 -2.66 -7.61
C LYS A 52 9.05 -2.88 -6.39
N MET A 53 8.46 -2.63 -5.23
CA MET A 53 8.99 -2.96 -3.91
C MET A 53 7.81 -3.53 -3.12
N LEU A 54 7.97 -4.73 -2.56
CA LEU A 54 6.97 -5.37 -1.73
C LEU A 54 7.55 -5.56 -0.33
N LEU A 55 6.88 -5.00 0.66
CA LEU A 55 7.31 -5.01 2.05
C LEU A 55 6.30 -5.80 2.88
N ILE A 56 6.80 -6.63 3.78
CA ILE A 56 6.03 -7.21 4.90
C ILE A 56 6.68 -6.83 6.22
N THR A 57 5.93 -6.69 7.30
CA THR A 57 6.54 -6.56 8.63
C THR A 57 7.05 -7.90 9.12
N ALA A 58 8.07 -7.90 9.98
CA ALA A 58 8.67 -9.13 10.52
C ALA A 58 7.68 -10.02 11.32
N ASP A 59 6.64 -9.42 11.91
CA ASP A 59 5.52 -10.11 12.57
C ASP A 59 4.46 -10.65 11.58
N ALA A 60 4.71 -10.55 10.27
CA ALA A 60 3.77 -10.82 9.18
C ALA A 60 2.44 -10.05 9.30
N GLY A 61 2.40 -8.96 10.07
CA GLY A 61 1.18 -8.26 10.45
C GLY A 61 0.71 -7.16 9.50
N ALA A 62 1.57 -6.70 8.59
CA ALA A 62 1.27 -5.71 7.59
C ALA A 62 1.99 -5.98 6.27
N VAL A 63 1.40 -5.50 5.17
CA VAL A 63 1.97 -5.51 3.83
C VAL A 63 1.86 -4.12 3.20
N CYS A 64 2.93 -3.66 2.56
CA CYS A 64 2.95 -2.44 1.78
C CYS A 64 3.61 -2.69 0.42
N ALA A 65 2.96 -2.28 -0.66
CA ALA A 65 3.50 -2.40 -2.02
C ALA A 65 3.63 -1.03 -2.66
N TRP A 66 4.81 -0.78 -3.22
CA TRP A 66 5.12 0.40 -4.02
C TRP A 66 5.36 -0.01 -5.47
N ARG A 67 4.83 0.76 -6.41
CA ARG A 67 4.96 0.53 -7.85
C ARG A 67 5.25 1.82 -8.59
N LYS A 68 6.35 1.88 -9.33
CA LYS A 68 6.61 2.87 -10.38
C LYS A 68 6.37 2.21 -11.74
N ALA A 69 5.35 2.66 -12.44
CA ALA A 69 5.03 2.20 -13.80
C ALA A 69 5.30 3.34 -14.78
N ASP A 70 6.04 3.06 -15.85
CA ASP A 70 6.40 4.08 -16.86
C ASP A 70 5.28 4.32 -17.87
N ILE A 71 4.34 3.37 -18.01
CA ILE A 71 3.12 3.49 -18.82
C ILE A 71 1.91 3.34 -17.90
N ARG A 72 1.02 4.33 -17.90
CA ARG A 72 -0.23 4.37 -17.14
C ARG A 72 -1.37 4.94 -17.97
N LEU A 73 -2.62 4.64 -17.57
CA LEU A 73 -3.86 5.09 -18.22
C LEU A 73 -4.75 5.94 -17.29
N ASP A 74 -4.18 6.41 -16.19
CA ASP A 74 -4.85 7.18 -15.11
C ASP A 74 -4.21 8.56 -14.88
N ASP A 75 -3.35 8.98 -15.79
CA ASP A 75 -2.63 10.26 -15.82
C ASP A 75 -1.83 10.57 -14.53
N GLN A 76 -1.54 9.55 -13.71
CA GLN A 76 -0.73 9.70 -12.51
C GLN A 76 0.77 9.57 -12.78
N THR A 77 1.57 10.38 -12.11
CA THR A 77 3.02 10.31 -12.11
C THR A 77 3.59 10.08 -10.71
N GLY A 78 4.78 9.48 -10.63
CA GLY A 78 5.45 9.13 -9.38
C GLY A 78 5.32 7.64 -9.01
N VAL A 79 5.39 7.34 -7.71
CA VAL A 79 5.32 5.99 -7.15
C VAL A 79 3.96 5.76 -6.49
N GLU A 80 3.27 4.72 -6.93
CA GLU A 80 1.98 4.29 -6.39
C GLU A 80 2.18 3.42 -5.14
N CYS A 81 1.58 3.77 -4.01
CA CYS A 81 1.30 2.84 -2.91
C CYS A 81 0.09 2.00 -3.32
N SER A 82 0.33 0.89 -4.03
CA SER A 82 -0.72 0.05 -4.64
C SER A 82 -1.40 -0.90 -3.65
N ILE A 83 -0.71 -1.22 -2.54
CA ILE A 83 -1.24 -2.00 -1.42
C ILE A 83 -0.76 -1.34 -0.13
N PHE A 84 -1.66 -1.12 0.82
CA PHE A 84 -1.29 -0.88 2.22
C PHE A 84 -2.34 -1.53 3.13
N ARG A 85 -1.94 -2.60 3.81
CA ARG A 85 -2.79 -3.32 4.77
C ARG A 85 -2.03 -3.57 6.06
N ARG A 86 -2.70 -3.34 7.18
CA ARG A 86 -2.24 -3.69 8.52
C ARG A 86 -3.35 -4.49 9.22
N GLU A 87 -3.03 -5.70 9.65
CA GLU A 87 -3.90 -6.54 10.48
C GLU A 87 -3.46 -6.45 11.96
N GLN A 88 -2.16 -6.42 12.23
CA GLN A 88 -1.58 -6.31 13.59
C GLN A 88 -0.31 -5.43 13.60
N GLY A 89 0.47 -5.46 14.69
CA GLY A 89 1.71 -4.69 14.83
C GLY A 89 1.53 -3.20 15.14
N ASP A 90 2.55 -2.40 14.83
CA ASP A 90 2.65 -0.96 15.11
C ASP A 90 1.49 -0.10 14.56
N ILE A 91 1.37 1.13 15.06
CA ILE A 91 0.37 2.11 14.56
C ILE A 91 0.53 2.30 13.05
N ALA A 92 -0.59 2.24 12.31
CA ALA A 92 -0.61 2.28 10.84
C ALA A 92 0.15 3.48 10.23
N THR A 93 0.09 4.66 10.86
CA THR A 93 0.84 5.85 10.42
C THR A 93 2.36 5.66 10.57
N SER A 94 2.81 5.05 11.67
CA SER A 94 4.24 4.77 11.90
C SER A 94 4.78 3.78 10.88
N LEU A 95 4.03 2.71 10.61
CA LEU A 95 4.32 1.74 9.55
C LEU A 95 4.36 2.40 8.17
N LEU A 96 3.37 3.23 7.83
CA LEU A 96 3.32 3.95 6.56
C LEU A 96 4.52 4.91 6.39
N LEU A 97 4.86 5.69 7.43
CA LEU A 97 6.03 6.57 7.41
C LEU A 97 7.35 5.80 7.23
N ALA A 98 7.47 4.61 7.82
CA ALA A 98 8.62 3.74 7.60
C ALA A 98 8.68 3.20 6.16
N ALA A 99 7.54 2.80 5.58
CA ALA A 99 7.45 2.35 4.19
C ALA A 99 7.76 3.48 3.20
N MET A 100 7.31 4.71 3.48
CA MET A 100 7.61 5.91 2.67
C MET A 100 9.10 6.22 2.65
N ARG A 101 9.82 6.08 3.78
CA ARG A 101 11.28 6.25 3.82
C ARG A 101 12.00 5.28 2.90
N LEU A 102 11.58 4.01 2.88
CA LEU A 102 12.13 3.00 1.96
C LEU A 102 11.80 3.34 0.50
N ALA A 103 10.55 3.73 0.21
CA ALA A 103 10.14 4.14 -1.13
C ALA A 103 10.97 5.31 -1.67
N TRP A 104 11.22 6.35 -0.87
CA TRP A 104 12.08 7.47 -1.26
C TRP A 104 13.57 7.14 -1.31
N LEU A 105 14.05 6.17 -0.51
CA LEU A 105 15.42 5.67 -0.66
C LEU A 105 15.62 4.97 -2.02
N ARG A 106 14.60 4.24 -2.51
CA ARG A 106 14.65 3.61 -3.84
C ARG A 106 14.34 4.56 -4.99
N TRP A 107 13.44 5.50 -4.78
CA TRP A 107 13.01 6.47 -5.79
C TRP A 107 13.06 7.90 -5.23
N PRO A 108 14.27 8.49 -5.10
CA PRO A 108 14.43 9.84 -4.56
C PRO A 108 13.64 10.90 -5.33
N GLY A 109 13.14 11.90 -4.61
CA GLY A 109 12.41 13.04 -5.18
C GLY A 109 11.06 12.71 -5.84
N GLN A 110 10.61 11.46 -5.83
CA GLN A 110 9.33 11.10 -6.45
C GLN A 110 8.14 11.49 -5.57
N ARG A 111 7.09 11.99 -6.23
CA ARG A 111 5.73 12.02 -5.69
C ARG A 111 5.30 10.61 -5.29
N LEU A 112 4.77 10.46 -4.09
CA LEU A 112 4.05 9.25 -3.66
C LEU A 112 2.56 9.49 -3.84
N PHE A 113 1.81 8.52 -4.35
CA PHE A 113 0.35 8.61 -4.47
C PHE A 113 -0.36 7.27 -4.22
N THR A 114 -1.66 7.29 -3.97
CA THR A 114 -2.48 6.10 -3.75
C THR A 114 -3.94 6.36 -4.12
N PHE A 115 -4.71 5.29 -4.28
CA PHE A 115 -6.15 5.33 -4.51
C PHE A 115 -6.88 4.68 -3.34
N VAL A 116 -7.77 5.44 -2.69
CA VAL A 116 -8.63 4.93 -1.62
C VAL A 116 -10.06 4.86 -2.14
N ASP A 117 -10.70 3.68 -2.07
CA ASP A 117 -12.13 3.56 -2.35
C ASP A 117 -12.95 3.94 -1.12
N PRO A 118 -13.73 5.04 -1.15
CA PRO A 118 -14.56 5.44 -0.02
C PRO A 118 -15.73 4.47 0.27
N ARG A 119 -16.02 3.52 -0.63
CA ARG A 119 -17.06 2.49 -0.48
C ARG A 119 -16.56 1.27 0.29
N GLU A 120 -15.29 0.93 0.16
CA GLU A 120 -14.66 -0.25 0.79
C GLU A 120 -14.01 0.06 2.15
N VAL A 121 -13.74 1.34 2.43
CA VAL A 121 -13.04 1.78 3.65
C VAL A 121 -14.01 2.50 4.60
N LYS A 122 -14.10 2.05 5.85
CA LYS A 122 -14.88 2.76 6.88
C LYS A 122 -14.24 4.13 7.16
N PRO A 123 -14.98 5.25 7.07
CA PRO A 123 -14.41 6.58 7.34
C PRO A 123 -14.10 6.76 8.83
N THR A 124 -13.04 7.52 9.10
CA THR A 124 -12.78 8.11 10.42
C THR A 124 -13.39 9.51 10.47
N TRP A 125 -14.18 9.83 11.50
CA TRP A 125 -14.69 11.18 11.68
C TRP A 125 -13.59 12.09 12.26
N ARG A 126 -13.30 13.20 11.57
CA ARG A 126 -12.38 14.26 12.07
C ARG A 126 -12.90 15.63 11.67
N ALA A 127 -12.85 16.59 12.60
CA ALA A 127 -13.28 17.98 12.39
C ALA A 127 -14.64 18.08 11.66
N GLY A 128 -15.64 17.30 12.10
CA GLY A 128 -16.99 17.31 11.53
C GLY A 128 -17.17 16.65 10.15
N ARG A 129 -16.14 16.00 9.59
CA ARG A 129 -16.22 15.36 8.26
C ARG A 129 -15.69 13.92 8.22
N PRO A 130 -16.24 13.04 7.35
CA PRO A 130 -15.71 11.69 7.13
C PRO A 130 -14.37 11.75 6.40
N THR A 131 -13.40 10.95 6.86
CA THR A 131 -12.03 10.88 6.33
C THR A 131 -11.66 9.45 6.00
N TRP A 132 -11.44 9.15 4.73
CA TRP A 132 -10.99 7.85 4.23
C TRP A 132 -9.47 7.81 4.04
N GLY A 133 -8.81 6.69 4.32
CA GLY A 133 -7.35 6.63 4.29
C GLY A 133 -6.71 7.48 5.40
N HIS A 134 -7.30 7.47 6.59
CA HIS A 134 -6.96 8.39 7.69
C HIS A 134 -5.46 8.39 8.08
N CYS A 135 -4.79 7.23 8.04
CA CYS A 135 -3.34 7.14 8.29
C CYS A 135 -2.47 7.93 7.28
N PHE A 136 -2.89 8.06 6.01
CA PHE A 136 -2.18 8.84 5.00
C PHE A 136 -2.17 10.33 5.37
N TYR A 137 -3.31 10.88 5.79
CA TYR A 137 -3.37 12.28 6.26
C TYR A 137 -2.51 12.51 7.51
N GLN A 138 -2.44 11.55 8.43
CA GLN A 138 -1.51 11.63 9.58
C GLN A 138 -0.04 11.54 9.16
N ALA A 139 0.27 10.86 8.05
CA ALA A 139 1.60 10.84 7.43
C ALA A 139 1.87 12.08 6.53
N GLY A 140 1.04 13.12 6.62
CA GLY A 140 1.22 14.38 5.89
C GLY A 140 0.80 14.34 4.42
N TRP A 141 0.02 13.34 3.99
CA TRP A 141 -0.55 13.29 2.65
C TRP A 141 -1.72 14.25 2.52
N ARG A 142 -1.98 14.72 1.30
CA ARG A 142 -3.13 15.58 0.95
C ARG A 142 -4.03 14.90 -0.06
N PHE A 143 -5.27 15.38 -0.14
CA PHE A 143 -6.18 15.02 -1.22
C PHE A 143 -5.74 15.69 -2.54
N ALA A 144 -5.68 14.90 -3.61
CA ALA A 144 -5.21 15.32 -4.94
C ALA A 144 -6.31 15.28 -6.03
N GLY A 145 -7.51 14.80 -5.69
CA GLY A 145 -8.64 14.71 -6.61
C GLY A 145 -9.36 13.37 -6.57
N LEU A 146 -10.20 13.12 -7.57
CA LEU A 146 -10.95 11.87 -7.75
C LEU A 146 -10.60 11.23 -9.09
N THR A 147 -10.54 9.90 -9.12
CA THR A 147 -10.51 9.17 -10.40
C THR A 147 -11.90 9.22 -11.07
N LYS A 148 -11.97 8.83 -12.36
CA LYS A 148 -13.24 8.64 -13.09
C LYS A 148 -14.20 7.68 -12.35
N LYS A 149 -13.68 6.74 -11.55
CA LYS A 149 -14.45 5.80 -10.70
C LYS A 149 -14.76 6.32 -9.30
N ARG A 150 -14.48 7.61 -9.01
CA ARG A 150 -14.67 8.28 -7.71
C ARG A 150 -13.78 7.75 -6.56
N LEU A 151 -12.68 7.08 -6.89
CA LEU A 151 -11.64 6.75 -5.90
C LEU A 151 -10.93 8.05 -5.48
N HIS A 152 -10.65 8.20 -4.19
CA HIS A 152 -9.90 9.34 -3.66
C HIS A 152 -8.42 9.17 -4.00
N ILE A 153 -7.87 10.13 -4.75
CA ILE A 153 -6.44 10.22 -4.99
C ILE A 153 -5.84 10.96 -3.80
N LEU A 154 -4.96 10.29 -3.05
CA LEU A 154 -4.16 10.94 -2.01
C LEU A 154 -2.70 10.98 -2.47
N GLU A 155 -1.98 12.04 -2.13
CA GLU A 155 -0.57 12.19 -2.51
C GLU A 155 0.30 12.78 -1.39
N LYS A 156 1.59 12.46 -1.45
CA LYS A 156 2.66 13.17 -0.77
C LYS A 156 3.70 13.60 -1.80
N VAL A 157 3.76 14.90 -2.07
CA VAL A 157 4.90 15.51 -2.76
C VAL A 157 6.07 15.66 -1.78
N THR A 158 7.30 15.51 -2.27
CA THR A 158 8.49 16.06 -1.59
C THR A 158 8.39 17.59 -1.58
N ALA A 159 8.91 18.20 -0.52
CA ALA A 159 9.04 19.66 -0.44
C ALA A 159 10.23 20.14 -1.28
#